data_AF-A0A9P8Y2N4-F1
#
_entry.id   AF-A0A9P8Y2N4-F1
#
_cell.length_a   1.000
_cell.length_b   1.000
_cell.length_c   1.000
_cell.angle_alpha   90.00
_cell.angle_beta   90.00
_cell.angle_gamma   90.00
#
_symmetry.space_group_name_H-M   'P 1'
#
loop_
_entity.id
_entity.type
_entity.pdbx_description
1 polymer ?
#
loop_
_entity_poly.entity_id
_entity_poly.type
_entity_poly.pdbx_seq_one_letter_code
_entity_poly.pdbx_strand_id
1 'polypeptide(L)'
;MTSVFPYLPEMIASFGVDKDAVAQWAGITSAAFSLAQSVTAVWWGRASDRFGRKPVILTGLMCTMLCFLAWGLSTSLTMAITIRAILGASNGNVGIIRTVVAEMVPEKELQPTAFSIMPLVWSIGSIFGPAFGGFFANPATQFPGVFGDSRFFKAFPFALPNMMGSVIFMISMATAFLFLKETVAHKRGQKDWGLVLGEKLVAFLTGKRQPRRRSVGREDEETLLRSSNGHANHEAPLLSRVQSADRKAKALRKQGLRSVLSPQTTLNLVCYTFLALHSVAFDQLLPVFLHYPVERHTSENVSLPLVFNGGFGLKSGSIGTIFTVYGLLCGLIQFLLYPPIATRFGILNCFKTSLVIMPISYFMLPYTVLIEDTRTKFAALMVIMTFKAVGVIFAFPSSTILLTNSATSLGILATLNGLATTFSALGRATGPAAAGAVFSYGVHRGIVGLPWWMLGTIAMIGAVPAWWIVEGEGPTNSDTTSRNGKPNNSATTSHALSDDPNDTDTDDSYDTFYDTSSDDDNEDNAMTENEVAARRQRRRRASLAAARAQPREIVAQPEGQDDQPLFSTSARSTGSGARRPGYGSIRTVI
;
A
#
# COMPACT_ATOMS: atom_id res chain seq x y z
N MET A 1 10.89 6.63 9.47
CA MET A 1 9.75 6.86 10.40
C MET A 1 9.42 5.62 11.22
N THR A 2 9.36 4.44 10.61
CA THR A 2 9.10 3.14 11.26
C THR A 2 10.30 2.56 12.01
N SER A 3 11.50 3.12 11.81
CA SER A 3 12.74 2.69 12.48
C SER A 3 12.72 2.83 14.00
N VAL A 4 11.85 3.68 14.55
CA VAL A 4 11.79 3.88 15.99
C VAL A 4 11.23 2.66 16.73
N PHE A 5 10.41 1.82 16.08
CA PHE A 5 9.62 0.80 16.78
C PHE A 5 10.44 -0.20 17.60
N PRO A 6 11.55 -0.77 17.09
CA PRO A 6 12.27 -1.82 17.81
C PRO A 6 12.97 -1.37 19.09
N TYR A 7 13.34 -0.09 19.18
CA TYR A 7 14.05 0.47 20.35
C TYR A 7 13.18 1.41 21.19
N LEU A 8 11.99 1.79 20.71
CA LEU A 8 11.08 2.67 21.44
C LEU A 8 10.72 2.17 22.86
N PRO A 9 10.45 0.87 23.10
CA PRO A 9 10.13 0.39 24.45
C PRO A 9 11.29 0.58 25.43
N GLU A 10 12.50 0.21 25.01
CA GLU A 10 13.71 0.38 25.83
C GLU A 10 14.04 1.85 26.06
N MET A 11 13.83 2.69 25.04
CA MET A 11 13.99 4.13 25.15
C MET A 11 13.04 4.74 26.19
N ILE A 12 11.76 4.35 26.17
CA ILE A 12 10.78 4.82 27.17
C ILE A 12 11.13 4.29 28.56
N ALA A 13 11.52 3.03 28.69
CA ALA A 13 11.97 2.45 29.95
C ALA A 13 13.21 3.20 30.50
N SER A 14 14.12 3.63 29.63
CA SER A 14 15.32 4.40 30.03
C SER A 14 14.99 5.79 30.61
N PHE A 15 13.79 6.31 30.38
CA PHE A 15 13.31 7.57 30.97
C PHE A 15 12.74 7.39 32.39
N GLY A 16 12.80 6.20 32.98
CA GLY A 16 12.31 5.92 34.33
C GLY A 16 10.82 5.58 34.40
N VAL A 17 10.21 5.17 33.28
CA VAL A 17 8.81 4.73 33.23
C VAL A 17 8.68 3.29 33.73
N ASP A 18 7.66 3.02 34.55
CA ASP A 18 7.35 1.67 35.03
C ASP A 18 7.11 0.69 33.87
N LYS A 19 7.60 -0.53 34.02
CA LYS A 19 7.60 -1.57 32.97
C LYS A 19 6.20 -1.84 32.41
N ASP A 20 5.19 -1.82 33.28
CA ASP A 20 3.81 -2.07 32.89
C ASP A 20 3.21 -0.88 32.11
N ALA A 21 3.69 0.35 32.35
CA ALA A 21 3.24 1.55 31.67
C ALA A 21 3.99 1.84 30.35
N VAL A 22 5.12 1.18 30.08
CA VAL A 22 5.92 1.37 28.86
C VAL A 22 5.06 1.23 27.60
N ALA A 23 4.13 0.26 27.57
CA ALA A 23 3.24 0.03 26.44
C ALA A 23 2.31 1.21 26.16
N GLN A 24 1.66 1.73 27.21
CA GLN A 24 0.79 2.89 27.13
C GLN A 24 1.55 4.12 26.61
N TRP A 25 2.74 4.40 27.14
CA TRP A 25 3.54 5.54 26.71
C TRP A 25 4.12 5.39 25.30
N ALA A 26 4.45 4.16 24.87
CA ALA A 26 4.84 3.89 23.48
C ALA A 26 3.68 4.16 22.51
N GLY A 27 2.47 3.74 22.88
CA GLY A 27 1.24 4.01 22.14
C GLY A 27 0.95 5.51 22.04
N ILE A 28 1.02 6.25 23.16
CA ILE A 28 0.81 7.71 23.21
C ILE A 28 1.83 8.44 22.33
N THR A 29 3.10 8.05 22.42
CA THR A 29 4.19 8.65 21.62
C THR A 29 3.91 8.52 20.13
N SER A 30 3.45 7.35 19.67
CA SER A 30 3.08 7.15 18.28
C SER A 30 1.79 7.87 17.88
N ALA A 31 0.81 7.95 18.78
CA ALA A 31 -0.41 8.70 18.54
C ALA A 31 -0.13 10.20 18.36
N ALA A 32 0.80 10.77 19.15
CA ALA A 32 1.22 12.16 19.04
C ALA A 32 1.75 12.50 17.64
N PHE A 33 2.52 11.60 17.02
CA PHE A 33 2.96 11.76 15.63
C PHE A 33 1.78 11.83 14.65
N SER A 34 0.90 10.82 14.69
CA SER A 34 -0.20 10.70 13.72
C SER A 34 -1.23 11.81 13.89
N LEU A 35 -1.51 12.23 15.13
CA LEU A 35 -2.42 13.33 15.44
C LEU A 35 -1.85 14.67 14.95
N ALA A 36 -0.59 14.97 15.27
CA ALA A 36 0.06 16.20 14.80
C ALA A 36 0.12 16.26 13.27
N GLN A 37 0.46 15.14 12.62
CA GLN A 37 0.44 15.03 11.16
C GLN A 37 -0.94 15.32 10.57
N SER A 38 -2.00 14.82 11.20
CA SER A 38 -3.37 15.01 10.73
C SER A 38 -3.80 16.48 10.81
N VAL A 39 -3.44 17.17 11.90
CA VAL A 39 -3.75 18.59 12.11
C VAL A 39 -3.01 19.49 11.11
N THR A 40 -1.74 19.22 10.84
CA THR A 40 -0.93 20.08 9.96
C THR A 40 -1.01 19.73 8.48
N ALA A 41 -1.59 18.58 8.09
CA ALA A 41 -1.67 18.14 6.70
C ALA A 41 -2.28 19.21 5.76
N VAL A 42 -3.35 19.87 6.19
CA VAL A 42 -4.02 20.93 5.41
C VAL A 42 -3.14 22.17 5.25
N TRP A 43 -2.36 22.51 6.28
CA TRP A 43 -1.46 23.65 6.26
C TRP A 43 -0.32 23.42 5.27
N TRP A 44 0.27 22.23 5.26
CA TRP A 44 1.30 21.85 4.29
C TRP A 44 0.78 21.82 2.85
N GLY A 45 -0.46 21.36 2.63
CA GLY A 45 -1.11 21.43 1.32
C GLY A 45 -1.19 22.87 0.81
N ARG A 46 -1.77 23.78 1.61
CA ARG A 46 -1.87 25.21 1.28
C ARG A 46 -0.51 25.88 1.09
N ALA A 47 0.46 25.55 1.94
CA ALA A 47 1.83 26.05 1.81
C ALA A 47 2.43 25.62 0.47
N SER A 48 2.23 24.36 0.06
CA SER A 48 2.72 23.86 -1.24
C SER A 48 2.05 24.53 -2.43
N ASP A 49 0.77 24.89 -2.32
CA ASP A 49 0.05 25.62 -3.38
C ASP A 49 0.61 27.05 -3.56
N ARG A 50 0.97 27.71 -2.45
CA ARG A 50 1.47 29.08 -2.45
C ARG A 50 2.96 29.19 -2.77
N PHE A 51 3.77 28.33 -2.19
CA PHE A 51 5.23 28.41 -2.27
C PHE A 51 5.84 27.49 -3.35
N GLY A 52 5.08 26.56 -3.92
CA GLY A 52 5.58 25.53 -4.85
C GLY A 52 5.73 24.16 -4.16
N ARG A 53 5.63 23.07 -4.93
CA ARG A 53 5.74 21.71 -4.36
C ARG A 53 7.16 21.41 -3.93
N LYS A 54 8.15 21.74 -4.77
CA LYS A 54 9.56 21.42 -4.55
C LYS A 54 10.13 22.05 -3.27
N PRO A 55 10.04 23.38 -3.04
CA PRO A 55 10.62 23.99 -1.84
C PRO A 55 9.93 23.50 -0.56
N VAL A 56 8.63 23.22 -0.61
CA VAL A 56 7.90 22.73 0.56
C VAL A 56 8.28 21.30 0.91
N ILE A 57 8.47 20.42 -0.08
CA ILE A 57 9.01 19.06 0.14
C ILE A 57 10.41 19.13 0.75
N LEU A 58 11.29 20.00 0.24
CA LEU A 58 12.66 20.15 0.75
C LEU A 58 12.67 20.65 2.20
N THR A 59 11.87 21.65 2.54
CA THR A 59 11.72 22.14 3.92
C THR A 59 11.17 21.06 4.84
N GLY A 60 10.19 20.28 4.39
CA GLY A 60 9.65 19.15 5.16
C GLY A 60 10.70 18.05 5.41
N LEU A 61 11.51 17.71 4.41
CA LEU A 61 12.63 16.76 4.54
C LEU A 61 13.70 17.26 5.50
N MET A 62 14.10 18.54 5.39
CA MET A 62 15.07 19.15 6.29
C MET A 62 14.58 19.16 7.74
N CYS A 63 13.33 19.57 7.97
CA CYS A 63 12.76 19.58 9.32
C CYS A 63 12.65 18.16 9.91
N THR A 64 12.25 17.19 9.09
CA THR A 64 12.22 15.76 9.46
C THR A 64 13.60 15.26 9.87
N MET A 65 14.63 15.60 9.09
CA MET A 65 16.02 15.23 9.37
C MET A 65 16.50 15.79 10.72
N LEU A 66 16.24 17.08 11.00
CA LEU A 66 16.61 17.72 12.26
C LEU A 66 15.87 17.09 13.45
N CYS A 67 14.58 16.79 13.29
CA CYS A 67 13.79 16.12 14.32
C CYS A 67 14.27 14.69 14.59
N PHE A 68 14.75 13.96 13.57
CA PHE A 68 15.38 12.65 13.76
C PHE A 68 16.63 12.75 14.65
N LEU A 69 17.51 13.71 14.36
CA LEU A 69 18.71 13.95 15.18
C LEU A 69 18.32 14.32 16.62
N ALA A 70 17.36 15.22 16.79
CA ALA A 70 16.87 15.62 18.12
C ALA A 70 16.26 14.43 18.88
N TRP A 71 15.51 13.55 18.21
CA TRP A 71 14.92 12.34 18.79
C TRP A 71 16.01 11.39 19.30
N GLY A 72 17.09 11.20 18.55
CA GLY A 72 18.22 10.36 18.97
C GLY A 72 18.96 10.88 20.21
N LEU A 73 18.80 12.17 20.53
CA LEU A 73 19.41 12.85 21.67
C LEU A 73 18.45 13.04 22.85
N SER A 74 17.23 12.50 22.80
CA SER A 74 16.25 12.77 23.84
C SER A 74 16.57 12.02 25.13
N THR A 75 16.44 12.72 26.26
CA THR A 75 16.74 12.21 27.61
C THR A 75 15.52 12.11 28.52
N SER A 76 14.36 12.58 28.07
CA SER A 76 13.12 12.57 28.85
C SER A 76 11.91 12.20 28.01
N LEU A 77 10.88 11.65 28.66
CA LEU A 77 9.63 11.26 28.02
C LEU A 77 8.93 12.46 27.36
N THR A 78 8.89 13.61 28.05
CA THR A 78 8.27 14.83 27.52
C THR A 78 9.01 15.35 26.29
N MET A 79 10.35 15.30 26.29
CA MET A 79 11.15 15.67 25.13
C MET A 79 10.88 14.73 23.96
N ALA A 80 10.84 13.42 24.20
CA ALA A 80 10.50 12.44 23.17
C ALA A 80 9.12 12.72 22.56
N ILE A 81 8.05 12.79 23.38
CA ILE A 81 6.68 13.04 22.89
C ILE A 81 6.60 14.35 22.10
N THR A 82 7.26 15.41 22.58
CA THR A 82 7.27 16.73 21.91
C THR A 82 7.96 16.66 20.55
N ILE A 83 9.16 16.05 20.48
CA ILE A 83 9.88 15.87 19.22
C ILE A 83 9.06 15.00 18.27
N ARG A 84 8.36 13.99 18.78
CA ARG A 84 7.50 13.11 17.98
C ARG A 84 6.30 13.84 17.40
N ALA A 85 5.70 14.74 18.17
CA ALA A 85 4.64 15.63 17.72
C ALA A 85 5.16 16.60 16.65
N ILE A 86 6.31 17.25 16.87
CA ILE A 86 6.93 18.14 15.87
C ILE A 86 7.26 17.37 14.59
N LEU A 87 7.82 16.17 14.72
CA LEU A 87 8.13 15.29 13.60
C LEU A 87 6.87 14.92 12.79
N GLY A 88 5.74 14.71 13.47
CA GLY A 88 4.44 14.51 12.82
C GLY A 88 3.93 15.78 12.15
N ALA A 89 3.97 16.90 12.88
CA ALA A 89 3.58 18.21 12.42
C ALA A 89 4.34 18.62 11.15
N SER A 90 5.62 18.26 11.03
CA SER A 90 6.47 18.58 9.89
C SER A 90 6.37 17.60 8.72
N ASN A 91 5.60 16.51 8.86
CA ASN A 91 5.50 15.44 7.87
C ASN A 91 4.29 15.60 6.92
N GLY A 92 4.20 16.75 6.25
CA GLY A 92 3.20 17.02 5.21
C GLY A 92 3.52 16.41 3.83
N ASN A 93 4.72 15.87 3.66
CA ASN A 93 5.25 15.44 2.36
C ASN A 93 4.40 14.36 1.68
N VAL A 94 3.76 13.47 2.44
CA VAL A 94 2.91 12.40 1.89
C VAL A 94 1.77 12.95 1.04
N GLY A 95 1.11 14.02 1.49
CA GLY A 95 0.03 14.67 0.74
C GLY A 95 0.56 15.39 -0.50
N ILE A 96 1.66 16.13 -0.34
CA ILE A 96 2.25 16.92 -1.43
C ILE A 96 2.76 16.01 -2.56
N ILE A 97 3.39 14.88 -2.24
CA ILE A 97 3.87 13.93 -3.25
C ILE A 97 2.70 13.35 -4.05
N ARG A 98 1.55 13.07 -3.42
CA ARG A 98 0.34 12.61 -4.15
C ARG A 98 -0.11 13.67 -5.15
N THR A 99 -0.06 14.94 -4.77
CA THR A 99 -0.36 16.06 -5.66
C THR A 99 0.66 16.19 -6.79
N VAL A 100 1.96 16.08 -6.50
CA VAL A 100 3.03 16.10 -7.51
C VAL A 100 2.83 14.99 -8.54
N VAL A 101 2.51 13.77 -8.10
CA VAL A 101 2.24 12.64 -8.99
C VAL A 101 1.03 12.93 -9.89
N ALA A 102 -0.05 13.48 -9.33
CA ALA A 102 -1.22 13.89 -10.10
C ALA A 102 -0.90 14.96 -11.16
N GLU A 103 -0.04 15.93 -10.82
CA GLU A 103 0.35 17.04 -11.69
C GLU A 103 1.38 16.61 -12.76
N MET A 104 2.24 15.63 -12.45
CA MET A 104 3.26 15.08 -13.36
C MET A 104 2.70 14.12 -14.40
N VAL A 105 1.56 13.50 -14.11
CA VAL A 105 0.88 12.54 -14.99
C VAL A 105 -0.45 13.14 -15.42
N PRO A 106 -0.45 14.11 -16.36
CA PRO A 106 -1.68 14.73 -16.85
C PRO A 106 -2.52 13.74 -17.65
N GLU A 107 -1.89 12.71 -18.24
CA GLU A 107 -2.58 11.62 -18.92
C GLU A 107 -3.42 10.85 -17.91
N LYS A 108 -4.72 11.08 -18.03
CA LYS A 108 -5.76 10.45 -17.23
C LYS A 108 -5.61 8.92 -17.14
N GLU A 109 -5.20 8.29 -18.23
CA GLU A 109 -5.00 6.84 -18.34
C GLU A 109 -3.83 6.30 -17.50
N LEU A 110 -2.79 7.12 -17.25
CA LEU A 110 -1.56 6.68 -16.57
C LEU A 110 -1.59 6.97 -15.06
N GLN A 111 -2.50 7.82 -14.58
CA GLN A 111 -2.59 8.16 -13.16
C GLN A 111 -2.86 6.97 -12.24
N PRO A 112 -3.75 6.00 -12.56
CA PRO A 112 -4.00 4.85 -11.68
C PRO A 112 -2.72 4.04 -11.42
N THR A 113 -1.92 3.83 -12.47
CA THR A 113 -0.61 3.17 -12.38
C THR A 113 0.39 3.99 -11.56
N ALA A 114 0.43 5.30 -11.73
CA ALA A 114 1.33 6.16 -10.95
C ALA A 114 0.95 6.17 -9.46
N PHE A 115 -0.35 6.20 -9.14
CA PHE A 115 -0.84 6.17 -7.76
C PHE A 115 -0.67 4.80 -7.09
N SER A 116 -0.65 3.70 -7.84
CA SER A 116 -0.41 2.35 -7.29
C SER A 116 1.06 2.10 -6.91
N ILE A 117 2.01 2.88 -7.45
CA ILE A 117 3.44 2.82 -7.07
C ILE A 117 3.69 3.44 -5.68
N MET A 118 2.94 4.46 -5.29
CA MET A 118 3.20 5.15 -4.01
C MET A 118 3.08 4.23 -2.77
N PRO A 119 2.05 3.38 -2.65
CA PRO A 119 1.91 2.40 -1.57
C PRO A 119 3.00 1.32 -1.59
N LEU A 120 3.49 0.94 -2.78
CA LEU A 120 4.59 -0.01 -2.92
C LEU A 120 5.86 0.54 -2.25
N VAL A 121 6.20 1.80 -2.52
CA VAL A 121 7.34 2.49 -1.88
C VAL A 121 7.17 2.58 -0.36
N TRP A 122 5.97 2.90 0.11
CA TRP A 122 5.64 2.90 1.54
C TRP A 122 5.87 1.53 2.19
N SER A 123 5.43 0.47 1.51
CA SER A 123 5.58 -0.92 1.98
C SER A 123 7.04 -1.28 2.14
N ILE A 124 7.89 -0.94 1.17
CA ILE A 124 9.36 -1.11 1.26
C ILE A 124 9.92 -0.39 2.48
N GLY A 125 9.58 0.88 2.70
CA GLY A 125 10.04 1.64 3.86
C GLY A 125 9.55 1.05 5.21
N SER A 126 8.34 0.49 5.24
CA SER A 126 7.78 -0.17 6.42
C SER A 126 8.49 -1.48 6.76
N ILE A 127 9.00 -2.18 5.74
CA ILE A 127 9.75 -3.44 5.86
C ILE A 127 11.16 -3.18 6.39
N PHE A 128 11.92 -2.30 5.72
CA PHE A 128 13.33 -2.05 6.07
C PHE A 128 13.51 -1.13 7.26
N GLY A 129 12.52 -0.27 7.56
CA GLY A 129 12.64 0.73 8.63
C GLY A 129 12.93 0.12 10.01
N PRO A 130 12.09 -0.79 10.54
CA PRO A 130 12.35 -1.43 11.83
C PRO A 130 13.68 -2.19 11.86
N ALA A 131 13.97 -3.01 10.84
CA ALA A 131 15.24 -3.71 10.70
C ALA A 131 16.44 -2.77 10.92
N PHE A 132 16.44 -1.66 10.18
CA PHE A 132 17.45 -0.61 10.25
C PHE A 132 17.56 0.01 11.65
N GLY A 133 16.43 0.37 12.27
CA GLY A 133 16.44 1.06 13.56
C GLY A 133 16.91 0.20 14.72
N GLY A 134 16.49 -1.07 14.76
CA GLY A 134 16.89 -1.98 15.82
C GLY A 134 18.34 -2.47 15.71
N PHE A 135 18.86 -2.63 14.48
CA PHE A 135 20.24 -3.08 14.25
C PHE A 135 21.31 -2.08 14.73
N PHE A 136 21.00 -0.78 14.70
CA PHE A 136 21.93 0.27 15.12
C PHE A 136 21.69 0.78 16.56
N ALA A 137 20.67 0.28 17.26
CA ALA A 137 20.37 0.68 18.63
C ALA A 137 21.44 0.21 19.62
N ASN A 138 21.71 0.97 20.68
CA ASN A 138 22.73 0.62 21.69
C ASN A 138 24.12 0.26 21.10
N PRO A 139 24.72 1.13 20.26
CA PRO A 139 25.93 0.79 19.51
C PRO A 139 27.14 0.48 20.39
N ALA A 140 27.23 1.09 21.57
CA ALA A 140 28.29 0.78 22.54
C ALA A 140 28.25 -0.68 23.04
N THR A 141 27.06 -1.29 23.07
CA THR A 141 26.89 -2.70 23.47
C THR A 141 26.86 -3.65 22.28
N GLN A 142 26.32 -3.21 21.14
CA GLN A 142 26.15 -4.05 19.95
C GLN A 142 27.44 -4.13 19.11
N PHE A 143 28.24 -3.07 19.09
CA PHE A 143 29.53 -3.01 18.40
C PHE A 143 30.63 -2.50 19.34
N PRO A 144 30.98 -3.26 20.39
CA PRO A 144 31.92 -2.80 21.43
C PRO A 144 33.30 -2.47 20.87
N GLY A 145 33.76 -3.16 19.82
CA GLY A 145 35.06 -2.88 19.19
C GLY A 145 35.16 -1.53 18.47
N VAL A 146 34.04 -0.90 18.11
CA VAL A 146 34.01 0.38 17.38
C VAL A 146 33.50 1.52 18.27
N PHE A 147 32.48 1.26 19.09
CA PHE A 147 31.79 2.29 19.88
C PHE A 147 31.88 2.08 21.40
N GLY A 148 32.58 1.04 21.87
CA GLY A 148 32.63 0.66 23.28
C GLY A 148 33.20 1.74 24.22
N ASP A 149 34.11 2.58 23.73
CA ASP A 149 34.73 3.64 24.54
C ASP A 149 34.06 5.03 24.37
N SER A 150 33.10 5.15 23.46
CA SER A 150 32.45 6.42 23.19
C SER A 150 31.52 6.84 24.34
N ARG A 151 31.90 7.90 25.06
CA ARG A 151 31.04 8.53 26.08
C ARG A 151 29.72 9.03 25.50
N PHE A 152 29.75 9.50 24.24
CA PHE A 152 28.56 9.99 23.54
C PHE A 152 27.52 8.89 23.33
N PHE A 153 27.92 7.73 22.81
CA PHE A 153 27.00 6.63 22.56
C PHE A 153 26.55 5.88 23.82
N LYS A 154 27.28 6.03 24.93
CA LYS A 154 26.82 5.61 26.25
C LYS A 154 25.76 6.55 26.82
N ALA A 155 25.92 7.86 26.64
CA ALA A 155 24.95 8.85 27.08
C ALA A 155 23.68 8.86 26.21
N PHE A 156 23.84 8.64 24.89
CA PHE A 156 22.76 8.63 23.91
C PHE A 156 22.73 7.31 23.12
N PRO A 157 22.22 6.22 23.73
CA PRO A 157 22.21 4.88 23.14
C PRO A 157 21.41 4.79 21.83
N PHE A 158 20.48 5.72 21.60
CA PHE A 158 19.63 5.75 20.42
C PHE A 158 20.06 6.79 19.37
N ALA A 159 21.21 7.46 19.56
CA ALA A 159 21.67 8.49 18.61
C ALA A 159 22.06 7.89 17.24
N LEU A 160 22.79 6.77 17.22
CA LEU A 160 23.28 6.16 15.98
C LEU A 160 22.20 5.81 14.94
N PRO A 161 21.10 5.09 15.27
CA PRO A 161 20.07 4.77 14.28
C PRO A 161 19.43 6.02 13.69
N ASN A 162 19.34 7.10 14.49
CA ASN A 162 18.79 8.37 14.04
C ASN A 162 19.78 9.19 13.19
N MET A 163 21.07 9.16 13.52
CA MET A 163 22.13 9.73 12.68
C MET A 163 22.18 9.03 11.32
N MET A 164 22.13 7.70 11.27
CA MET A 164 22.07 6.96 10.01
C MET A 164 20.78 7.27 9.24
N GLY A 165 19.64 7.37 9.94
CA GLY A 165 18.38 7.81 9.32
C GLY A 165 18.48 9.22 8.72
N SER A 166 19.20 10.13 9.37
CA SER A 166 19.43 11.49 8.88
C SER A 166 20.25 11.51 7.58
N VAL A 167 21.20 10.58 7.40
CA VAL A 167 21.94 10.43 6.13
C VAL A 167 21.00 10.01 5.00
N ILE A 168 20.05 9.10 5.26
CA ILE A 168 19.04 8.70 4.27
C ILE A 168 18.15 9.90 3.89
N PHE A 169 17.75 10.72 4.87
CA PHE A 169 17.01 11.96 4.60
C PHE A 169 17.85 12.98 3.81
N MET A 170 19.15 13.09 4.11
CA MET A 170 20.08 13.95 3.37
C MET A 170 20.19 13.51 1.89
N ILE A 171 20.35 12.22 1.63
CA ILE A 171 20.36 11.65 0.28
C ILE A 171 19.02 11.91 -0.43
N SER A 172 17.90 11.72 0.28
CA SER A 172 16.56 11.98 -0.27
C SER A 172 16.37 13.46 -0.61
N MET A 173 16.86 14.36 0.25
CA MET A 173 16.82 15.81 0.04
C MET A 173 17.71 16.22 -1.13
N ALA A 174 18.92 15.69 -1.23
CA ALA A 174 19.81 15.92 -2.37
C ALA A 174 19.19 15.43 -3.68
N THR A 175 18.58 14.24 -3.68
CA THR A 175 17.89 13.68 -4.84
C THR A 175 16.70 14.56 -5.25
N ALA A 176 15.87 14.98 -4.29
CA ALA A 176 14.76 15.89 -4.56
C ALA A 176 15.24 17.25 -5.07
N PHE A 177 16.34 17.79 -4.52
CA PHE A 177 16.91 19.05 -4.98
C PHE A 177 17.41 18.96 -6.42
N LEU A 178 18.12 17.88 -6.77
CA LEU A 178 18.77 17.70 -8.07
C LEU A 178 17.82 17.25 -9.19
N PHE A 179 16.77 16.47 -8.87
CA PHE A 179 15.95 15.79 -9.89
C PHE A 179 14.46 16.13 -9.84
N LEU A 180 13.93 16.61 -8.70
CA LEU A 180 12.51 16.95 -8.63
C LEU A 180 12.25 18.24 -9.40
N LYS A 181 11.31 18.18 -10.35
CA LYS A 181 10.84 19.34 -11.10
C LYS A 181 9.71 20.01 -10.35
N GLU A 182 9.69 21.34 -10.36
CA GLU A 182 8.54 22.10 -9.86
C GLU A 182 7.33 21.87 -10.78
N THR A 183 6.21 21.48 -10.19
CA THR A 183 4.98 21.11 -10.91
C THR A 183 3.94 22.24 -10.93
N VAL A 184 4.07 23.24 -10.04
CA VAL A 184 3.09 24.34 -9.95
C VAL A 184 3.14 25.25 -11.19
N ALA A 185 1.97 25.48 -11.81
CA ALA A 185 1.82 26.21 -13.07
C ALA A 185 2.43 27.62 -13.07
N HIS A 186 2.24 28.41 -12.00
CA HIS A 186 2.75 29.79 -11.94
C HIS A 186 4.27 29.89 -11.67
N LYS A 187 4.94 28.78 -11.36
CA LYS A 187 6.41 28.68 -11.24
C LYS A 187 7.04 27.90 -12.40
N ARG A 188 6.23 27.41 -13.34
CA ARG A 188 6.68 26.66 -14.52
C ARG A 188 7.48 27.62 -15.41
N GLY A 189 8.76 27.32 -15.62
CA GLY A 189 9.67 28.14 -16.43
C GLY A 189 10.66 29.03 -15.65
N GLN A 190 10.57 29.10 -14.32
CA GLN A 190 11.64 29.73 -13.52
C GLN A 190 12.90 28.85 -13.51
N LYS A 191 14.07 29.50 -13.49
CA LYS A 191 15.36 28.80 -13.51
C LYS A 191 15.57 28.03 -12.20
N ASP A 192 15.42 26.71 -12.28
CA ASP A 192 15.66 25.81 -11.16
C ASP A 192 17.14 25.45 -11.07
N TRP A 193 17.85 26.07 -10.12
CA TRP A 193 19.28 25.84 -9.90
C TRP A 193 19.60 24.39 -9.52
N GLY A 194 18.69 23.69 -8.85
CA GLY A 194 18.87 22.30 -8.47
C GLY A 194 18.90 21.38 -9.69
N LEU A 195 17.98 21.57 -10.64
CA LEU A 195 17.96 20.81 -11.90
C LEU A 195 19.19 21.09 -12.77
N VAL A 196 19.62 22.35 -12.87
CA VAL A 196 20.82 22.71 -13.63
C VAL A 196 22.06 22.04 -13.04
N LEU A 197 22.17 21.99 -11.70
CA LEU A 197 23.26 21.29 -11.03
C LEU A 197 23.16 19.78 -11.25
N GLY A 198 21.96 19.20 -11.18
CA GLY A 198 21.71 17.78 -11.46
C GLY A 198 22.11 17.39 -12.89
N GLU A 199 21.72 18.18 -13.89
CA GLU A 199 22.10 17.96 -15.30
C GLU A 199 23.62 18.02 -15.49
N LYS A 200 24.30 18.98 -14.86
CA LYS A 200 25.77 19.08 -14.90
C LYS A 200 26.45 17.88 -14.23
N LEU A 201 25.93 17.42 -13.09
CA LEU A 201 26.46 16.28 -12.35
C LEU A 201 26.31 14.99 -13.16
N VAL A 202 25.14 14.77 -13.78
CA VAL A 202 24.90 13.62 -14.66
C VAL A 202 25.80 13.69 -15.90
N ALA A 203 25.92 14.86 -16.53
CA ALA A 203 26.81 15.03 -17.69
C ALA A 203 28.28 14.75 -17.35
N PHE A 204 28.73 15.14 -16.16
CA PHE A 204 30.06 14.85 -15.64
C PHE A 204 30.27 13.34 -15.40
N LEU A 205 29.30 12.67 -14.74
CA LEU A 205 29.41 11.24 -14.39
C LEU A 205 29.27 10.31 -15.60
N THR A 206 28.47 10.70 -16.61
CA THR A 206 28.16 9.82 -17.75
C THR A 206 29.06 10.06 -18.96
N GLY A 207 29.96 11.05 -18.91
CA GLY A 207 30.87 11.41 -20.02
C GLY A 207 30.19 11.89 -21.32
N LYS A 208 28.85 11.92 -21.37
CA LYS A 208 28.08 12.35 -22.54
C LYS A 208 27.99 13.88 -22.57
N ARG A 209 28.58 14.50 -23.60
CA ARG A 209 28.37 15.92 -23.93
C ARG A 209 26.87 16.15 -24.19
N GLN A 210 26.33 17.19 -23.57
CA GLN A 210 24.93 17.62 -23.74
C GLN A 210 24.59 17.77 -25.23
N PRO A 211 23.46 17.21 -25.71
CA PRO A 211 22.87 17.72 -26.94
C PRO A 211 22.44 19.16 -26.67
N ARG A 212 22.95 20.08 -27.50
CA ARG A 212 22.66 21.51 -27.47
C ARG A 212 21.13 21.66 -27.53
N ARG A 213 20.52 22.12 -26.45
CA ARG A 213 19.07 22.37 -26.36
C ARG A 213 18.72 23.38 -27.45
N ARG A 214 18.20 22.89 -28.58
CA ARG A 214 17.62 23.73 -29.62
C ARG A 214 16.45 24.45 -28.93
N SER A 215 16.50 25.77 -28.88
CA SER A 215 15.39 26.58 -28.41
C SER A 215 14.21 26.27 -29.33
N VAL A 216 13.32 25.38 -28.90
CA VAL A 216 12.00 25.28 -29.50
C VAL A 216 11.38 26.65 -29.29
N GLY A 217 11.09 27.28 -30.42
CA GLY A 217 10.90 28.69 -30.55
C GLY A 217 9.75 29.17 -29.68
N ARG A 218 9.95 30.39 -29.19
CA ARG A 218 8.96 31.33 -28.68
C ARG A 218 7.84 31.65 -29.70
N GLU A 219 7.86 31.03 -30.87
CA GLU A 219 6.97 31.30 -32.01
C GLU A 219 5.65 30.52 -31.92
N ASP A 220 5.60 29.34 -31.29
CA ASP A 220 4.34 28.55 -31.22
C ASP A 220 3.32 29.15 -30.24
N GLU A 221 3.79 29.82 -29.18
CA GLU A 221 2.92 30.46 -28.18
C GLU A 221 2.37 31.81 -28.69
N GLU A 222 3.13 32.54 -29.52
CA GLU A 222 2.69 33.78 -30.17
C GLU A 222 1.70 33.52 -31.33
N THR A 223 1.84 32.37 -32.01
CA THR A 223 0.95 32.00 -33.13
C THR A 223 -0.44 31.58 -32.63
N LEU A 224 -0.52 30.90 -31.46
CA LEU A 224 -1.79 30.57 -30.82
C LEU A 224 -2.51 31.79 -30.23
N LEU A 225 -1.77 32.81 -29.80
CA LEU A 225 -2.34 34.07 -29.32
C LEU A 225 -2.80 35.00 -30.45
N ARG A 226 -2.17 34.96 -31.64
CA ARG A 226 -2.63 35.73 -32.81
C ARG A 226 -3.86 35.14 -33.50
N SER A 227 -4.06 33.82 -33.45
CA SER A 227 -5.28 33.20 -34.00
C SER A 227 -6.55 33.52 -33.20
N SER A 228 -6.44 34.06 -31.98
CA SER A 228 -7.58 34.39 -31.13
C SER A 228 -8.09 35.83 -31.29
N ASN A 229 -7.42 36.68 -32.08
CA ASN A 229 -7.78 38.11 -32.23
C ASN A 229 -8.72 38.41 -33.41
N GLY A 230 -9.32 37.38 -34.04
CA GLY A 230 -10.20 37.53 -35.21
C GLY A 230 -11.69 37.80 -34.92
N HIS A 231 -12.14 37.81 -33.66
CA HIS A 231 -13.55 38.05 -33.33
C HIS A 231 -13.67 39.06 -32.19
N ALA A 232 -13.60 40.35 -32.55
CA ALA A 232 -14.14 41.42 -31.75
C ALA A 232 -15.68 41.31 -31.77
N ASN A 233 -16.27 41.04 -30.60
CA ASN A 233 -17.57 41.52 -30.11
C ASN A 233 -18.14 40.54 -29.08
N HIS A 234 -17.78 40.74 -27.81
CA HIS A 234 -18.66 40.63 -26.62
C HIS A 234 -17.81 40.80 -25.37
N GLU A 235 -17.79 42.01 -24.82
CA GLU A 235 -17.37 42.25 -23.44
C GLU A 235 -18.38 41.57 -22.50
N ALA A 236 -18.15 40.30 -22.20
CA ALA A 236 -18.73 39.65 -21.03
C ALA A 236 -17.79 39.91 -19.84
N PRO A 237 -18.30 40.30 -18.65
CA PRO A 237 -17.44 40.78 -17.57
C PRO A 237 -16.59 39.63 -17.04
N LEU A 238 -15.26 39.80 -17.04
CA LEU A 238 -14.30 38.84 -16.49
C LEU A 238 -14.64 38.39 -15.05
N LEU A 239 -15.28 39.27 -14.27
CA LEU A 239 -15.83 38.95 -12.95
C LEU A 239 -16.91 37.86 -12.99
N SER A 240 -17.77 37.82 -14.00
CA SER A 240 -18.77 36.75 -14.16
C SER A 240 -18.12 35.42 -14.55
N ARG A 241 -17.00 35.43 -15.29
CA ARG A 241 -16.25 34.23 -15.68
C ARG A 241 -15.45 33.65 -14.51
N VAL A 242 -14.86 34.50 -13.68
CA VAL A 242 -14.23 34.10 -12.41
C VAL A 242 -15.28 33.62 -11.40
N GLN A 243 -16.40 34.32 -11.25
CA GLN A 243 -17.47 33.91 -10.35
C GLN A 243 -18.20 32.64 -10.83
N SER A 244 -18.37 32.44 -12.13
CA SER A 244 -18.93 31.20 -12.69
C SER A 244 -17.94 30.05 -12.62
N ALA A 245 -16.64 30.27 -12.84
CA ALA A 245 -15.60 29.27 -12.61
C ALA A 245 -15.49 28.87 -11.13
N ASP A 246 -15.57 29.83 -10.21
CA ASP A 246 -15.50 29.61 -8.77
C ASP A 246 -16.80 28.98 -8.25
N ARG A 247 -17.97 29.36 -8.77
CA ARG A 247 -19.26 28.66 -8.53
C ARG A 247 -19.28 27.27 -9.12
N LYS A 248 -18.69 27.04 -10.31
CA LYS A 248 -18.56 25.72 -10.95
C LYS A 248 -17.57 24.84 -10.19
N ALA A 249 -16.48 25.40 -9.67
CA ALA A 249 -15.54 24.71 -8.77
C ALA A 249 -16.19 24.38 -7.41
N LYS A 250 -16.97 25.30 -6.82
CA LYS A 250 -17.76 25.05 -5.60
C LYS A 250 -18.86 24.01 -5.83
N ALA A 251 -19.53 24.05 -6.98
CA ALA A 251 -20.54 23.08 -7.38
C ALA A 251 -19.92 21.70 -7.63
N LEU A 252 -18.81 21.60 -8.36
CA LEU A 252 -18.02 20.36 -8.54
C LEU A 252 -17.51 19.81 -7.21
N ARG A 253 -17.17 20.65 -6.24
CA ARG A 253 -16.71 20.24 -4.91
C ARG A 253 -17.86 19.78 -4.00
N LYS A 254 -19.04 20.40 -4.10
CA LYS A 254 -20.26 20.03 -3.35
C LYS A 254 -20.95 18.79 -3.94
N GLN A 255 -20.92 18.64 -5.26
CA GLN A 255 -21.34 17.44 -6.00
C GLN A 255 -20.28 16.32 -5.91
N GLY A 256 -19.01 16.71 -5.70
CA GLY A 256 -17.84 15.86 -5.51
C GLY A 256 -17.87 15.01 -4.24
N LEU A 257 -18.22 15.54 -3.07
CA LEU A 257 -18.09 14.74 -1.83
C LEU A 257 -19.07 13.55 -1.76
N ARG A 258 -20.30 13.73 -2.26
CA ARG A 258 -21.30 12.65 -2.36
C ARG A 258 -21.03 11.69 -3.53
N SER A 259 -20.42 12.15 -4.60
CA SER A 259 -20.00 11.29 -5.72
C SER A 259 -18.70 10.52 -5.45
N VAL A 260 -17.81 11.07 -4.60
CA VAL A 260 -16.59 10.40 -4.13
C VAL A 260 -16.92 9.22 -3.21
N LEU A 261 -17.88 9.41 -2.29
CA LEU A 261 -18.30 8.37 -1.34
C LEU A 261 -19.40 7.48 -1.93
N SER A 262 -19.09 6.81 -3.04
CA SER A 262 -19.93 5.71 -3.53
C SER A 262 -19.98 4.58 -2.49
N PRO A 263 -20.98 3.68 -2.56
CA PRO A 263 -21.05 2.53 -1.64
C PRO A 263 -19.76 1.68 -1.69
N GLN A 264 -19.24 1.40 -2.88
CA GLN A 264 -18.01 0.61 -3.06
C GLN A 264 -16.77 1.33 -2.55
N THR A 265 -16.66 2.63 -2.81
CA THR A 265 -15.55 3.44 -2.30
C THR A 265 -15.58 3.54 -0.78
N THR A 266 -16.77 3.63 -0.19
CA THR A 266 -16.95 3.65 1.27
C THR A 266 -16.54 2.32 1.89
N LEU A 267 -16.92 1.19 1.31
CA LEU A 267 -16.49 -0.15 1.79
C LEU A 267 -14.95 -0.29 1.77
N ASN A 268 -14.31 0.10 0.66
CA ASN A 268 -12.85 0.09 0.54
C ASN A 268 -12.18 1.00 1.57
N LEU A 269 -12.72 2.20 1.78
CA LEU A 269 -12.21 3.16 2.75
C LEU A 269 -12.32 2.66 4.19
N VAL A 270 -13.43 2.01 4.55
CA VAL A 270 -13.63 1.38 5.86
C VAL A 270 -12.61 0.26 6.06
N CYS A 271 -12.48 -0.66 5.10
CA CYS A 271 -11.51 -1.76 5.19
C CYS A 271 -10.07 -1.24 5.33
N TYR A 272 -9.68 -0.24 4.53
CA TYR A 272 -8.35 0.36 4.59
C TYR A 272 -8.08 1.03 5.95
N THR A 273 -9.09 1.66 6.54
CA THR A 273 -9.00 2.31 7.85
C THR A 273 -8.80 1.29 8.97
N PHE A 274 -9.61 0.23 8.98
CA PHE A 274 -9.45 -0.86 9.95
C PHE A 274 -8.11 -1.57 9.79
N LEU A 275 -7.71 -1.87 8.55
CA LEU A 275 -6.41 -2.47 8.23
C LEU A 275 -5.26 -1.64 8.79
N ALA A 276 -5.26 -0.33 8.55
CA ALA A 276 -4.25 0.57 9.07
C ALA A 276 -4.26 0.63 10.60
N LEU A 277 -5.44 0.62 11.24
CA LEU A 277 -5.59 0.66 12.69
C LEU A 277 -4.96 -0.58 13.34
N HIS A 278 -5.41 -1.79 12.98
CA HIS A 278 -4.95 -2.99 13.68
C HIS A 278 -3.55 -3.43 13.26
N SER A 279 -3.13 -3.17 12.01
CA SER A 279 -1.79 -3.54 11.56
C SER A 279 -0.72 -2.66 12.20
N VAL A 280 -0.92 -1.34 12.23
CA VAL A 280 0.07 -0.43 12.81
C VAL A 280 0.11 -0.58 14.33
N ALA A 281 -1.04 -0.84 14.98
CA ALA A 281 -1.07 -1.18 16.39
C ALA A 281 -0.25 -2.44 16.70
N PHE A 282 -0.42 -3.51 15.90
CA PHE A 282 0.36 -4.74 16.03
C PHE A 282 1.87 -4.48 15.92
N ASP A 283 2.30 -3.77 14.87
CA ASP A 283 3.72 -3.52 14.60
C ASP A 283 4.41 -2.70 15.70
N GLN A 284 3.66 -1.86 16.40
CA GLN A 284 4.18 -1.07 17.52
C GLN A 284 4.11 -1.80 18.85
N LEU A 285 3.11 -2.64 19.04
CA LEU A 285 2.96 -3.41 20.27
C LEU A 285 3.96 -4.58 20.32
N LEU A 286 4.32 -5.16 19.18
CA LEU A 286 5.22 -6.31 19.12
C LEU A 286 6.58 -6.06 19.80
N PRO A 287 7.32 -4.98 19.52
CA PRO A 287 8.55 -4.67 20.26
C PRO A 287 8.35 -4.53 21.77
N VAL A 288 7.23 -3.94 22.21
CA VAL A 288 6.90 -3.80 23.63
C VAL A 288 6.73 -5.17 24.28
N PHE A 289 5.98 -6.05 23.65
CA PHE A 289 5.76 -7.42 24.11
C PHE A 289 7.06 -8.25 24.13
N LEU A 290 7.92 -8.09 23.11
CA LEU A 290 9.23 -8.73 23.08
C LEU A 290 10.16 -8.18 24.17
N HIS A 291 10.04 -6.91 24.52
CA HIS A 291 10.81 -6.29 25.60
C HIS A 291 10.28 -6.66 26.99
N TYR A 292 8.98 -6.92 27.13
CA TYR A 292 8.34 -7.20 28.41
C TYR A 292 8.99 -8.40 29.13
N PRO A 293 9.18 -8.35 30.47
CA PRO A 293 9.92 -9.38 31.20
C PRO A 293 9.39 -10.80 31.02
N VAL A 294 10.29 -11.77 31.09
CA VAL A 294 9.92 -13.19 31.14
C VAL A 294 9.33 -13.49 32.51
N GLU A 295 8.16 -14.13 32.54
CA GLU A 295 7.54 -14.65 33.75
C GLU A 295 7.52 -16.18 33.73
N ARG A 296 7.66 -16.81 34.90
CA ARG A 296 7.56 -18.26 35.04
C ARG A 296 6.09 -18.64 35.18
N HIS A 297 5.62 -19.55 34.35
CA HIS A 297 4.26 -20.07 34.39
C HIS A 297 4.15 -21.17 35.45
N THR A 298 3.33 -20.94 36.47
CA THR A 298 2.98 -21.90 37.53
C THR A 298 1.46 -22.09 37.55
N SER A 299 0.98 -23.13 38.23
CA SER A 299 -0.46 -23.42 38.35
C SER A 299 -1.25 -22.33 39.10
N GLU A 300 -0.57 -21.42 39.80
CA GLU A 300 -1.19 -20.33 40.56
C GLU A 300 -1.37 -19.05 39.73
N ASN A 301 -0.48 -18.80 38.76
CA ASN A 301 -0.49 -17.57 37.94
C ASN A 301 -1.00 -17.78 36.50
N VAL A 302 -1.30 -19.02 36.12
CA VAL A 302 -1.88 -19.37 34.82
C VAL A 302 -3.22 -20.08 34.99
N SER A 303 -4.26 -19.55 34.32
CA SER A 303 -5.51 -20.28 34.05
C SER A 303 -5.84 -20.20 32.56
N LEU A 304 -5.52 -21.29 31.85
CA LEU A 304 -5.72 -21.38 30.41
C LEU A 304 -7.22 -21.45 30.05
N PRO A 305 -7.62 -20.91 28.88
CA PRO A 305 -6.77 -20.33 27.84
C PRO A 305 -6.54 -18.82 27.95
N LEU A 306 -7.12 -18.13 28.94
CA LEU A 306 -7.22 -16.66 28.93
C LEU A 306 -6.33 -15.92 29.94
N VAL A 307 -5.84 -16.55 30.99
CA VAL A 307 -5.04 -15.88 32.02
C VAL A 307 -3.64 -16.45 32.01
N PHE A 308 -2.71 -15.64 31.54
CA PHE A 308 -1.27 -15.89 31.55
C PHE A 308 -0.57 -14.57 31.23
N ASN A 309 0.66 -14.44 31.72
CA ASN A 309 1.44 -13.21 31.59
C ASN A 309 2.89 -13.49 31.18
N GLY A 310 3.63 -12.42 30.88
CA GLY A 310 5.04 -12.45 30.52
C GLY A 310 5.31 -12.09 29.05
N GLY A 311 6.59 -11.89 28.76
CA GLY A 311 7.12 -11.58 27.43
C GLY A 311 8.43 -12.31 27.17
N PHE A 312 9.30 -11.71 26.36
CA PHE A 312 10.57 -12.33 25.95
C PHE A 312 11.81 -11.73 26.66
N GLY A 313 11.65 -10.62 27.38
CA GLY A 313 12.72 -9.95 28.12
C GLY A 313 13.88 -9.48 27.23
N LEU A 314 13.62 -9.17 25.96
CA LEU A 314 14.65 -8.85 24.99
C LEU A 314 15.09 -7.40 25.05
N LYS A 315 16.37 -7.18 24.77
CA LYS A 315 16.95 -5.85 24.53
C LYS A 315 16.77 -5.45 23.06
N SER A 316 16.87 -4.15 22.79
CA SER A 316 16.67 -3.54 21.45
C SER A 316 17.52 -4.18 20.37
N GLY A 317 18.75 -4.61 20.67
CA GLY A 317 19.62 -5.26 19.69
C GLY A 317 19.09 -6.63 19.22
N SER A 318 18.58 -7.46 20.15
CA SER A 318 17.96 -8.75 19.83
C SER A 318 16.63 -8.55 19.09
N ILE A 319 15.81 -7.60 19.54
CA ILE A 319 14.56 -7.22 18.86
C ILE A 319 14.89 -6.74 17.43
N GLY A 320 15.92 -5.91 17.28
CA GLY A 320 16.40 -5.42 15.98
C GLY A 320 16.86 -6.54 15.05
N THR A 321 17.51 -7.57 15.58
CA THR A 321 17.91 -8.75 14.81
C THR A 321 16.68 -9.52 14.31
N ILE A 322 15.67 -9.74 15.17
CA ILE A 322 14.40 -10.37 14.78
C ILE A 322 13.71 -9.55 13.68
N PHE A 323 13.61 -8.23 13.85
CA PHE A 323 13.03 -7.35 12.83
C PHE A 323 13.84 -7.28 11.54
N THR A 324 15.16 -7.51 11.60
CA THR A 324 16.02 -7.61 10.40
C THR A 324 15.72 -8.87 9.60
N VAL A 325 15.69 -10.03 10.26
CA VAL A 325 15.31 -11.29 9.61
C VAL A 325 13.89 -11.21 9.06
N TYR A 326 12.97 -10.66 9.85
CA TYR A 326 11.59 -10.42 9.44
C TYR A 326 11.48 -9.47 8.24
N GLY A 327 12.28 -8.39 8.22
CA GLY A 327 12.31 -7.44 7.11
C GLY A 327 12.81 -8.09 5.80
N LEU A 328 13.87 -8.90 5.88
CA LEU A 328 14.37 -9.65 4.72
C LEU A 328 13.32 -10.63 4.19
N LEU A 329 12.67 -11.38 5.10
CA LEU A 329 11.57 -12.28 4.75
C LEU A 329 10.41 -11.52 4.09
N CYS A 330 10.03 -10.37 4.63
CA CYS A 330 8.99 -9.53 4.04
C CYS A 330 9.37 -9.03 2.64
N GLY A 331 10.64 -8.66 2.43
CA GLY A 331 11.16 -8.31 1.11
C GLY A 331 11.01 -9.46 0.12
N LEU A 332 11.39 -10.67 0.51
CA LEU A 332 11.24 -11.88 -0.32
C LEU A 332 9.77 -12.14 -0.68
N ILE A 333 8.87 -12.07 0.29
CA ILE A 333 7.43 -12.26 0.06
C ILE A 333 6.87 -11.16 -0.87
N GLN A 334 7.24 -9.89 -0.65
CA GLN A 334 6.75 -8.76 -1.45
C GLN A 334 7.20 -8.81 -2.91
N PHE A 335 8.45 -9.19 -3.18
CA PHE A 335 9.00 -9.16 -4.55
C PHE A 335 8.88 -10.48 -5.30
N LEU A 336 8.96 -11.62 -4.59
CA LEU A 336 8.93 -12.94 -5.23
C LEU A 336 7.56 -13.61 -5.16
N LEU A 337 6.81 -13.41 -4.07
CA LEU A 337 5.57 -14.15 -3.83
C LEU A 337 4.31 -13.36 -4.21
N TYR A 338 4.25 -12.07 -3.88
CA TYR A 338 3.05 -11.25 -4.09
C TYR A 338 2.67 -11.08 -5.59
N PRO A 339 3.55 -10.64 -6.50
CA PRO A 339 3.19 -10.43 -7.91
C PRO A 339 2.64 -11.66 -8.63
N PRO A 340 3.25 -12.86 -8.56
CA PRO A 340 2.73 -14.03 -9.27
C PRO A 340 1.40 -14.53 -8.66
N ILE A 341 1.20 -14.40 -7.35
CA ILE A 341 -0.06 -14.81 -6.72
C ILE A 341 -1.17 -13.81 -7.05
N ALA A 342 -0.89 -12.50 -7.00
CA ALA A 342 -1.86 -11.47 -7.33
C ALA A 342 -2.34 -11.55 -8.78
N THR A 343 -1.45 -11.84 -9.72
CA THR A 343 -1.80 -12.05 -11.15
C THR A 343 -2.58 -13.33 -11.38
N ARG A 344 -2.28 -14.42 -10.66
CA ARG A 344 -2.95 -15.72 -10.82
C ARG A 344 -4.33 -15.79 -10.16
N PHE A 345 -4.47 -15.26 -8.95
CA PHE A 345 -5.69 -15.40 -8.14
C PHE A 345 -6.53 -14.12 -8.07
N GLY A 346 -6.02 -13.01 -8.60
CA GLY A 346 -6.67 -11.71 -8.56
C GLY A 346 -6.42 -10.95 -7.25
N ILE A 347 -6.55 -9.63 -7.32
CA ILE A 347 -6.23 -8.70 -6.24
C ILE A 347 -7.25 -8.83 -5.09
N LEU A 348 -8.54 -8.95 -5.43
CA LEU A 348 -9.62 -9.07 -4.44
C LEU A 348 -9.51 -10.34 -3.59
N ASN A 349 -9.16 -11.48 -4.18
CA ASN A 349 -9.02 -12.74 -3.45
C ASN A 349 -7.78 -12.72 -2.55
N CYS A 350 -6.68 -12.14 -3.02
CA CYS A 350 -5.49 -11.88 -2.21
C CYS A 350 -5.85 -11.02 -0.99
N PHE A 351 -6.64 -9.96 -1.19
CA PHE A 351 -7.11 -9.10 -0.12
C PHE A 351 -7.99 -9.86 0.89
N LYS A 352 -9.02 -10.57 0.44
CA LYS A 352 -9.91 -11.35 1.33
C LYS A 352 -9.14 -12.40 2.14
N THR A 353 -8.23 -13.12 1.50
CA THR A 353 -7.40 -14.14 2.16
C THR A 353 -6.51 -13.50 3.23
N SER A 354 -5.90 -12.36 2.93
CA SER A 354 -5.05 -11.65 3.89
C SER A 354 -5.81 -11.20 5.14
N LEU A 355 -7.06 -10.79 5.00
CA LEU A 355 -7.93 -10.37 6.10
C LEU A 355 -8.32 -11.54 7.04
N VAL A 356 -8.24 -12.78 6.57
CA VAL A 356 -8.46 -13.98 7.40
C VAL A 356 -7.18 -14.39 8.13
N ILE A 357 -6.03 -14.32 7.46
CA ILE A 357 -4.73 -14.74 8.02
C ILE A 357 -4.30 -13.85 9.20
N MET A 358 -4.56 -12.53 9.12
CA MET A 358 -4.10 -11.58 10.13
C MET A 358 -4.71 -11.79 11.52
N PRO A 359 -6.06 -11.86 11.69
CA PRO A 359 -6.66 -12.15 12.98
C PRO A 359 -6.12 -13.44 13.62
N ILE A 360 -5.98 -14.52 12.85
CA ILE A 360 -5.45 -15.80 13.35
C ILE A 360 -4.05 -15.59 13.93
N SER A 361 -3.18 -14.88 13.21
CA SER A 361 -1.83 -14.57 13.67
C SER A 361 -1.84 -13.78 14.98
N TYR A 362 -2.80 -12.87 15.15
CA TYR A 362 -2.92 -12.03 16.35
C TYR A 362 -3.39 -12.85 17.54
N PHE A 363 -4.41 -13.70 17.38
CA PHE A 363 -4.88 -14.58 18.44
C PHE A 363 -3.81 -15.57 18.88
N MET A 364 -3.00 -16.08 17.95
CA MET A 364 -1.95 -17.07 18.25
C MET A 364 -0.71 -16.46 18.92
N LEU A 365 -0.37 -15.21 18.61
CA LEU A 365 0.88 -14.58 19.08
C LEU A 365 1.11 -14.65 20.61
N PRO A 366 0.16 -14.28 21.50
CA PRO A 366 0.44 -14.26 22.93
C PRO A 366 0.75 -15.65 23.49
N TYR A 367 0.20 -16.73 22.92
CA TYR A 367 0.45 -18.10 23.40
C TYR A 367 1.91 -18.55 23.20
N THR A 368 2.72 -17.83 22.43
CA THR A 368 4.16 -18.10 22.30
C THR A 368 4.91 -18.01 23.64
N VAL A 369 4.42 -17.22 24.61
CA VAL A 369 5.09 -17.06 25.90
C VAL A 369 5.01 -18.32 26.75
N LEU A 370 3.98 -19.15 26.55
CA LEU A 370 3.73 -20.40 27.29
C LEU A 370 4.70 -21.52 26.90
N ILE A 371 5.42 -21.38 25.78
CA ILE A 371 6.43 -22.35 25.35
C ILE A 371 7.65 -22.21 26.26
N GLU A 372 8.06 -23.27 26.97
CA GLU A 372 9.23 -23.18 27.86
C GLU A 372 10.56 -23.23 27.08
N ASP A 373 10.65 -24.10 26.08
CA ASP A 373 11.86 -24.24 25.27
C ASP A 373 12.13 -22.97 24.46
N THR A 374 13.32 -22.39 24.65
CA THR A 374 13.71 -21.12 24.04
C THR A 374 13.76 -21.22 22.52
N ARG A 375 14.31 -22.31 21.95
CA ARG A 375 14.42 -22.44 20.49
C ARG A 375 13.05 -22.55 19.85
N THR A 376 12.20 -23.39 20.42
CA THR A 376 10.82 -23.60 19.96
C THR A 376 9.99 -22.33 20.11
N LYS A 377 10.17 -21.58 21.21
CA LYS A 377 9.52 -20.27 21.43
C LYS A 377 9.84 -19.27 20.32
N PHE A 378 11.12 -19.12 19.97
CA PHE A 378 11.53 -18.23 18.88
C PHE A 378 11.11 -18.73 17.50
N ALA A 379 11.16 -20.04 17.25
CA ALA A 379 10.67 -20.63 16.01
C ALA A 379 9.16 -20.37 15.84
N ALA A 380 8.36 -20.59 16.88
CA ALA A 380 6.92 -20.31 16.89
C ALA A 380 6.62 -18.83 16.65
N LEU A 381 7.35 -17.93 17.32
CA LEU A 381 7.27 -16.49 17.08
C LEU A 381 7.53 -16.16 15.60
N MET A 382 8.62 -16.67 15.01
CA MET A 382 8.96 -16.41 13.61
C MET A 382 7.94 -16.99 12.63
N VAL A 383 7.36 -18.16 12.91
CA VAL A 383 6.29 -18.74 12.10
C VAL A 383 5.05 -17.84 12.12
N ILE A 384 4.60 -17.41 13.31
CA ILE A 384 3.43 -16.51 13.44
C ILE A 384 3.70 -15.17 12.76
N MET A 385 4.90 -14.61 12.93
CA MET A 385 5.32 -13.40 12.23
C MET A 385 5.30 -13.61 10.71
N THR A 386 5.73 -14.77 10.20
CA THR A 386 5.66 -15.08 8.76
C THR A 386 4.23 -15.07 8.23
N PHE A 387 3.28 -15.68 8.94
CA PHE A 387 1.86 -15.61 8.57
C PHE A 387 1.35 -14.16 8.58
N LYS A 388 1.70 -13.39 9.62
CA LYS A 388 1.39 -11.96 9.68
C LYS A 388 2.02 -11.20 8.51
N ALA A 389 3.24 -11.52 8.11
CA ALA A 389 3.93 -10.89 6.98
C ALA A 389 3.16 -11.13 5.68
N VAL A 390 2.82 -12.38 5.38
CA VAL A 390 2.01 -12.72 4.20
C VAL A 390 0.70 -11.93 4.20
N GLY A 391 0.00 -11.90 5.33
CA GLY A 391 -1.22 -11.10 5.47
C GLY A 391 -0.98 -9.62 5.16
N VAL A 392 -0.02 -8.98 5.82
CA VAL A 392 0.19 -7.52 5.69
C VAL A 392 0.66 -7.11 4.30
N ILE A 393 1.55 -7.90 3.70
CA ILE A 393 2.17 -7.67 2.39
C ILE A 393 1.14 -7.82 1.27
N PHE A 394 0.17 -8.70 1.44
CA PHE A 394 -0.93 -8.87 0.49
C PHE A 394 -2.03 -7.83 0.73
N ALA A 395 -2.29 -7.47 1.98
CA ALA A 395 -3.39 -6.60 2.35
C ALA A 395 -3.20 -5.14 1.90
N PHE A 396 -2.05 -4.51 2.21
CA PHE A 396 -1.86 -3.08 1.94
C PHE A 396 -1.82 -2.71 0.45
N PRO A 397 -1.02 -3.40 -0.40
CA PRO A 397 -1.03 -3.15 -1.83
C PRO A 397 -2.40 -3.45 -2.45
N SER A 398 -3.00 -4.61 -2.14
CA SER A 398 -4.30 -4.99 -2.70
C SER A 398 -5.41 -4.05 -2.28
N SER A 399 -5.48 -3.66 -1.00
CA SER A 399 -6.46 -2.67 -0.51
C SER A 399 -6.31 -1.33 -1.22
N THR A 400 -5.07 -0.89 -1.47
CA THR A 400 -4.84 0.40 -2.13
C THR A 400 -5.17 0.34 -3.63
N ILE A 401 -4.91 -0.78 -4.30
CA ILE A 401 -5.31 -0.97 -5.69
C ILE A 401 -6.84 -1.03 -5.79
N LEU A 402 -7.51 -1.78 -4.92
CA LEU A 402 -8.98 -1.85 -4.90
C LEU A 402 -9.62 -0.48 -4.63
N LEU A 403 -9.06 0.31 -3.70
CA LEU A 403 -9.50 1.68 -3.43
C LEU A 403 -9.27 2.60 -4.64
N THR A 404 -8.15 2.44 -5.34
CA THR A 404 -7.87 3.18 -6.59
C THR A 404 -8.86 2.79 -7.68
N ASN A 405 -9.15 1.49 -7.79
CA ASN A 405 -10.03 0.94 -8.81
C ASN A 405 -11.51 1.24 -8.55
N SER A 406 -11.88 1.62 -7.31
CA SER A 406 -13.25 2.01 -6.97
C SER A 406 -13.59 3.46 -7.36
N ALA A 407 -12.59 4.27 -7.74
CA ALA A 407 -12.83 5.63 -8.18
C ALA A 407 -13.41 5.63 -9.61
N THR A 408 -14.60 6.22 -9.78
CA THR A 408 -15.30 6.29 -11.07
C THR A 408 -14.69 7.29 -12.04
N SER A 409 -13.89 8.23 -11.53
CA SER A 409 -13.18 9.21 -12.35
C SER A 409 -11.90 9.67 -11.66
N LEU A 410 -11.00 10.23 -12.46
CA LEU A 410 -9.67 10.64 -12.00
C LEU A 410 -9.69 11.89 -11.13
N GLY A 411 -10.69 12.76 -11.30
CA GLY A 411 -10.92 13.88 -10.38
C GLY A 411 -11.34 13.42 -8.98
N ILE A 412 -12.07 12.31 -8.90
CA ILE A 412 -12.49 11.68 -7.63
C ILE A 412 -11.31 10.96 -6.97
N LEU A 413 -10.44 10.34 -7.76
CA LEU A 413 -9.30 9.54 -7.26
C LEU A 413 -8.36 10.32 -6.33
N ALA A 414 -8.04 11.58 -6.66
CA ALA A 414 -7.20 12.42 -5.80
C ALA A 414 -7.88 12.73 -4.45
N THR A 415 -9.16 13.09 -4.49
CA THR A 415 -9.96 13.36 -3.28
C THR A 415 -10.10 12.10 -2.42
N LEU A 416 -10.33 10.96 -3.05
CA LEU A 416 -10.45 9.66 -2.37
C LEU A 416 -9.15 9.28 -1.66
N ASN A 417 -8.01 9.41 -2.34
CA ASN A 417 -6.70 9.16 -1.73
C ASN A 417 -6.41 10.11 -0.56
N GLY A 418 -6.86 11.37 -0.66
CA GLY A 418 -6.84 12.33 0.44
C GLY A 418 -7.65 11.86 1.65
N LEU A 419 -8.91 11.46 1.43
CA LEU A 419 -9.78 10.91 2.47
C LEU A 419 -9.17 9.65 3.11
N ALA A 420 -8.69 8.71 2.31
CA ALA A 420 -8.04 7.50 2.78
C ALA A 420 -6.81 7.79 3.64
N THR A 421 -6.01 8.79 3.27
CA THR A 421 -4.87 9.20 4.08
C THR A 421 -5.31 9.74 5.44
N THR A 422 -6.37 10.55 5.49
CA THR A 422 -6.93 11.11 6.73
C THR A 422 -7.51 10.03 7.65
N PHE A 423 -8.41 9.18 7.14
CA PHE A 423 -9.01 8.12 7.96
C PHE A 423 -7.99 7.09 8.41
N SER A 424 -7.04 6.72 7.53
CA SER A 424 -5.93 5.87 7.90
C SER A 424 -5.01 6.52 8.94
N ALA A 425 -4.77 7.83 8.86
CA ALA A 425 -3.99 8.55 9.89
C ALA A 425 -4.69 8.51 11.25
N LEU A 426 -6.02 8.66 11.29
CA LEU A 426 -6.80 8.49 12.51
C LEU A 426 -6.65 7.08 13.08
N GLY A 427 -6.78 6.04 12.24
CA GLY A 427 -6.55 4.66 12.65
C GLY A 427 -5.14 4.41 13.18
N ARG A 428 -4.11 5.00 12.54
CA ARG A 428 -2.71 4.95 12.99
C ARG A 428 -2.45 5.75 14.27
N ALA A 429 -3.34 6.65 14.67
CA ALA A 429 -3.26 7.37 15.93
C ALA A 429 -3.94 6.56 17.05
N THR A 430 -5.16 6.11 16.82
CA THR A 430 -5.98 5.44 17.84
C THR A 430 -5.53 4.02 18.11
N GLY A 431 -5.13 3.26 17.09
CA GLY A 431 -4.74 1.85 17.21
C GLY A 431 -3.63 1.63 18.25
N PRO A 432 -2.44 2.24 18.09
CA PRO A 432 -1.36 2.05 19.04
C PRO A 432 -1.64 2.59 20.44
N ALA A 433 -2.32 3.74 20.56
CA ALA A 433 -2.72 4.27 21.86
C ALA A 433 -3.63 3.30 22.62
N ALA A 434 -4.66 2.77 21.94
CA ALA A 434 -5.57 1.78 22.52
C ALA A 434 -4.85 0.47 22.85
N ALA A 435 -4.06 -0.07 21.92
CA ALA A 435 -3.32 -1.32 22.12
C ALA A 435 -2.30 -1.22 23.26
N GLY A 436 -1.58 -0.10 23.37
CA GLY A 436 -0.66 0.16 24.47
C GLY A 436 -1.37 0.26 25.82
N ALA A 437 -2.48 1.00 25.89
CA ALA A 437 -3.28 1.11 27.12
C ALA A 437 -3.88 -0.24 27.55
N VAL A 438 -4.41 -1.02 26.60
CA VAL A 438 -4.97 -2.35 26.88
C VAL A 438 -3.88 -3.36 27.26
N PHE A 439 -2.67 -3.25 26.69
CA PHE A 439 -1.53 -4.04 27.12
C PHE A 439 -1.17 -3.74 28.56
N SER A 440 -0.97 -2.46 28.92
CA SER A 440 -0.68 -2.03 30.30
C SER A 440 -1.76 -2.50 31.28
N TYR A 441 -3.04 -2.35 30.92
CA TYR A 441 -4.16 -2.84 31.73
C TYR A 441 -4.17 -4.37 31.87
N GLY A 442 -3.86 -5.09 30.78
CA GLY A 442 -3.83 -6.55 30.75
C GLY A 442 -2.73 -7.13 31.63
N VAL A 443 -1.50 -6.62 31.52
CA VAL A 443 -0.36 -7.13 32.31
C VAL A 443 -0.53 -6.88 33.80
N HIS A 444 -1.14 -5.75 34.22
CA HIS A 444 -1.51 -5.51 35.62
C HIS A 444 -2.50 -6.53 36.19
N ARG A 445 -3.25 -7.22 35.34
CA ARG A 445 -4.20 -8.29 35.71
C ARG A 445 -3.68 -9.70 35.40
N GLY A 446 -2.43 -9.83 34.99
CA GLY A 446 -1.85 -11.12 34.60
C GLY A 446 -2.38 -11.66 33.27
N ILE A 447 -2.83 -10.78 32.35
CA ILE A 447 -3.41 -11.15 31.05
C ILE A 447 -2.66 -10.42 29.93
N VAL A 448 -1.53 -10.98 29.47
CA VAL A 448 -0.74 -10.40 28.36
C VAL A 448 -1.42 -10.56 27.00
N GLY A 449 -2.35 -11.51 26.88
CA GLY A 449 -3.10 -11.81 25.64
C GLY A 449 -4.13 -10.77 25.24
N LEU A 450 -4.63 -9.97 26.19
CA LEU A 450 -5.75 -9.05 26.02
C LEU A 450 -5.64 -8.09 24.81
N PRO A 451 -4.53 -7.34 24.62
CA PRO A 451 -4.41 -6.43 23.49
C PRO A 451 -4.37 -7.16 22.14
N TRP A 452 -3.83 -8.38 22.10
CA TRP A 452 -3.75 -9.18 20.87
C TRP A 452 -5.12 -9.70 20.45
N TRP A 453 -5.93 -10.17 21.42
CA TRP A 453 -7.32 -10.58 21.16
C TRP A 453 -8.21 -9.40 20.78
N MET A 454 -7.99 -8.23 21.40
CA MET A 454 -8.65 -7.00 20.99
C MET A 454 -8.31 -6.68 19.52
N LEU A 455 -7.02 -6.67 19.15
CA LEU A 455 -6.60 -6.41 17.77
C LEU A 455 -7.14 -7.46 16.79
N GLY A 456 -7.15 -8.74 17.18
CA GLY A 456 -7.73 -9.83 16.38
C GLY A 456 -9.21 -9.62 16.15
N THR A 457 -9.95 -9.22 17.18
CA THR A 457 -11.39 -8.91 17.09
C THR A 457 -11.65 -7.70 16.19
N ILE A 458 -10.87 -6.62 16.35
CA ILE A 458 -10.97 -5.44 15.48
C ILE A 458 -10.66 -5.82 14.02
N ALA A 459 -9.68 -6.68 13.78
CA ALA A 459 -9.35 -7.17 12.45
C ALA A 459 -10.47 -8.02 11.85
N MET A 460 -11.12 -8.90 12.63
CA MET A 460 -12.29 -9.66 12.17
C MET A 460 -13.47 -8.75 11.81
N ILE A 461 -13.78 -7.76 12.64
CA ILE A 461 -14.86 -6.79 12.38
C ILE A 461 -14.53 -5.98 11.11
N GLY A 462 -13.29 -5.50 11.01
CA GLY A 462 -12.81 -4.74 9.85
C GLY A 462 -12.74 -5.55 8.56
N ALA A 463 -12.68 -6.89 8.67
CA ALA A 463 -12.69 -7.79 7.53
C ALA A 463 -14.10 -7.86 6.91
N VAL A 464 -15.16 -7.91 7.71
CA VAL A 464 -16.56 -8.12 7.27
C VAL A 464 -16.93 -7.34 6.00
N PRO A 465 -16.73 -6.00 5.90
CA PRO A 465 -17.13 -5.23 4.71
C PRO A 465 -16.43 -5.67 3.42
N ALA A 466 -15.26 -6.32 3.49
CA ALA A 466 -14.50 -6.74 2.31
C ALA A 466 -15.20 -7.80 1.46
N TRP A 467 -16.18 -8.52 2.02
CA TRP A 467 -16.94 -9.53 1.28
C TRP A 467 -17.95 -8.91 0.29
N TRP A 468 -18.31 -7.64 0.48
CA TRP A 468 -19.16 -6.86 -0.43
C TRP A 468 -18.38 -5.99 -1.40
N ILE A 469 -17.04 -5.98 -1.31
CA ILE A 469 -16.20 -5.29 -2.28
C ILE A 469 -16.26 -6.03 -3.61
N VAL A 470 -16.55 -5.27 -4.66
CA VAL A 470 -16.42 -5.71 -6.05
C VAL A 470 -15.22 -4.97 -6.65
N GLU A 471 -14.39 -5.70 -7.38
CA GLU A 471 -13.26 -5.11 -8.08
C GLU A 471 -13.80 -4.24 -9.23
N GLY A 472 -13.56 -2.93 -9.13
CA GLY A 472 -13.93 -1.99 -10.18
C GLY A 472 -12.96 -2.08 -11.36
N GLU A 473 -13.43 -1.71 -12.55
CA GLU A 473 -12.60 -1.61 -13.77
C GLU A 473 -11.51 -0.53 -13.66
N GLY A 474 -11.56 0.28 -12.61
CA GLY A 474 -10.71 1.45 -12.44
C GLY A 474 -11.31 2.71 -13.04
N PRO A 475 -10.62 3.85 -12.90
CA PRO A 475 -11.10 5.11 -13.45
C PRO A 475 -11.13 5.03 -14.98
N THR A 476 -12.31 5.06 -15.58
CA THR A 476 -12.50 5.04 -17.04
C THR A 476 -12.61 6.46 -17.61
N ASN A 477 -12.26 6.62 -18.89
CA ASN A 477 -12.26 7.89 -19.62
C ASN A 477 -13.67 8.42 -20.01
N SER A 478 -14.75 7.96 -19.40
CA SER A 478 -16.11 8.29 -19.89
C SER A 478 -16.68 9.56 -19.24
N ASP A 479 -16.28 10.72 -19.75
CA ASP A 479 -17.09 11.96 -19.67
C ASP A 479 -17.61 12.40 -21.06
N THR A 480 -17.47 11.56 -22.11
CA THR A 480 -17.87 11.90 -23.49
C THR A 480 -19.19 11.31 -23.98
N THR A 481 -19.93 10.55 -23.18
CA THR A 481 -21.23 9.99 -23.61
C THR A 481 -22.40 10.50 -22.79
N SER A 482 -22.71 11.79 -22.94
CA SER A 482 -24.08 12.31 -22.78
C SER A 482 -24.28 13.59 -23.59
N ARG A 483 -23.93 13.57 -24.88
CA ARG A 483 -24.46 14.52 -25.85
C ARG A 483 -24.22 14.04 -27.28
N ASN A 484 -25.10 13.17 -27.75
CA ASN A 484 -25.69 13.16 -29.10
C ASN A 484 -26.25 11.77 -29.39
N GLY A 485 -27.49 11.76 -29.85
CA GLY A 485 -28.21 10.56 -30.21
C GLY A 485 -27.70 9.89 -31.48
N LYS A 486 -28.24 8.69 -31.67
CA LYS A 486 -28.10 7.70 -32.76
C LYS A 486 -27.02 6.62 -32.53
N PRO A 487 -27.43 5.34 -32.49
CA PRO A 487 -26.49 4.23 -32.53
C PRO A 487 -26.05 4.02 -33.98
N ASN A 488 -24.80 4.36 -34.31
CA ASN A 488 -24.17 3.84 -35.51
C ASN A 488 -23.65 2.44 -35.20
N ASN A 489 -24.35 1.44 -35.73
CA ASN A 489 -23.82 0.11 -35.93
C ASN A 489 -22.64 0.19 -36.90
N SER A 490 -21.45 -0.14 -36.44
CA SER A 490 -20.42 -0.71 -37.31
C SER A 490 -19.63 -1.71 -36.49
N ALA A 491 -19.73 -2.96 -36.91
CA ALA A 491 -18.96 -4.07 -36.40
C ALA A 491 -17.50 -3.85 -36.79
N THR A 492 -16.59 -3.86 -35.81
CA THR A 492 -15.15 -3.88 -36.05
C THR A 492 -14.74 -5.31 -36.34
N THR A 493 -14.74 -5.68 -37.61
CA THR A 493 -14.03 -6.86 -38.10
C THR A 493 -12.55 -6.50 -38.20
N SER A 494 -11.71 -7.29 -37.54
CA SER A 494 -10.26 -7.27 -37.62
C SER A 494 -9.76 -7.38 -39.06
N HIS A 495 -8.87 -6.48 -39.50
CA HIS A 495 -7.97 -6.79 -40.61
C HIS A 495 -6.55 -6.37 -40.30
N ALA A 496 -5.69 -7.39 -40.34
CA ALA A 496 -4.25 -7.31 -40.35
C ALA A 496 -3.77 -6.77 -41.72
N LEU A 497 -2.63 -6.10 -41.66
CA LEU A 497 -1.87 -5.59 -42.79
C LEU A 497 -1.30 -6.74 -43.63
N SER A 498 -1.56 -6.72 -44.94
CA SER A 498 -0.65 -7.27 -45.95
C SER A 498 -1.00 -6.72 -47.34
N ASP A 499 -0.07 -5.91 -47.84
CA ASP A 499 0.39 -5.72 -49.23
C ASP A 499 -0.55 -6.03 -50.42
N ASP A 500 -0.77 -4.98 -51.21
CA ASP A 500 -1.23 -4.95 -52.61
C ASP A 500 -0.04 -5.30 -53.54
N PRO A 501 -0.23 -5.98 -54.70
CA PRO A 501 -0.55 -5.24 -55.94
C PRO A 501 -1.45 -5.96 -56.97
N ASN A 502 -2.15 -5.14 -57.78
CA ASN A 502 -2.71 -5.40 -59.13
C ASN A 502 -3.87 -6.42 -59.28
N ASP A 503 -5.04 -5.99 -59.77
CA ASP A 503 -5.40 -6.00 -61.20
C ASP A 503 -6.86 -5.57 -61.47
N THR A 504 -7.01 -4.81 -62.55
CA THR A 504 -8.10 -4.64 -63.54
C THR A 504 -9.59 -5.00 -63.26
N ASP A 505 -10.43 -4.00 -63.59
CA ASP A 505 -11.60 -4.05 -64.49
C ASP A 505 -12.99 -4.61 -64.11
N THR A 506 -13.98 -3.91 -64.69
CA THR A 506 -15.41 -4.24 -64.97
C THR A 506 -16.37 -4.24 -63.78
N ASP A 507 -17.26 -3.24 -63.62
CA ASP A 507 -18.44 -2.88 -64.44
C ASP A 507 -19.48 -4.01 -64.49
N ASP A 508 -20.59 -3.85 -63.77
CA ASP A 508 -21.93 -4.04 -64.32
C ASP A 508 -23.03 -3.74 -63.30
N SER A 509 -23.88 -2.81 -63.73
CA SER A 509 -25.23 -2.48 -63.26
C SER A 509 -26.15 -3.70 -63.17
N TYR A 510 -27.19 -3.65 -62.31
CA TYR A 510 -28.58 -3.86 -62.71
C TYR A 510 -29.57 -3.34 -61.66
N ASP A 511 -30.46 -2.46 -62.13
CA ASP A 511 -31.71 -1.98 -61.55
C ASP A 511 -32.76 -3.09 -61.38
N THR A 512 -33.62 -2.98 -60.36
CA THR A 512 -35.10 -3.22 -60.44
C THR A 512 -35.75 -2.81 -59.10
N PHE A 513 -36.53 -1.73 -58.96
CA PHE A 513 -37.89 -1.37 -59.43
C PHE A 513 -39.07 -1.71 -58.47
N TYR A 514 -39.89 -0.66 -58.26
CA TYR A 514 -41.27 -0.51 -57.73
C TYR A 514 -41.54 -0.81 -56.24
N ASP A 515 -41.94 0.16 -55.38
CA ASP A 515 -43.09 1.09 -55.37
C ASP A 515 -44.34 0.47 -54.72
N THR A 516 -44.80 1.03 -53.59
CA THR A 516 -46.15 1.63 -53.41
C THR A 516 -46.48 1.89 -51.92
N SER A 517 -46.79 3.16 -51.66
CA SER A 517 -47.82 3.74 -50.77
C SER A 517 -48.53 2.88 -49.71
N SER A 518 -48.65 3.39 -48.47
CA SER A 518 -49.83 4.18 -48.02
C SER A 518 -49.91 4.27 -46.49
N ASP A 519 -49.94 5.52 -46.00
CA ASP A 519 -50.77 6.15 -44.96
C ASP A 519 -50.99 5.54 -43.55
N ASP A 520 -50.78 6.44 -42.59
CA ASP A 520 -51.46 6.68 -41.31
C ASP A 520 -51.73 5.50 -40.34
N ASP A 521 -51.11 5.58 -39.15
CA ASP A 521 -51.86 5.97 -37.95
C ASP A 521 -50.96 6.14 -36.72
N ASN A 522 -51.30 7.16 -35.95
CA ASN A 522 -50.65 7.66 -34.76
C ASN A 522 -51.35 7.07 -33.53
N GLU A 523 -50.71 6.19 -32.76
CA GLU A 523 -51.20 5.82 -31.42
C GLU A 523 -50.07 5.58 -30.42
N ASP A 524 -50.07 6.41 -29.38
CA ASP A 524 -49.29 6.29 -28.15
C ASP A 524 -49.54 4.93 -27.47
N ASN A 525 -48.47 4.18 -27.19
CA ASN A 525 -48.56 3.07 -26.25
C ASN A 525 -47.36 3.06 -25.29
N ALA A 526 -47.57 3.65 -24.11
CA ALA A 526 -46.65 3.61 -22.98
C ALA A 526 -46.65 2.18 -22.39
N MET A 527 -45.61 1.42 -22.72
CA MET A 527 -45.37 0.07 -22.19
C MET A 527 -45.09 0.13 -20.68
N THR A 528 -45.93 -0.54 -19.87
CA THR A 528 -45.80 -0.54 -18.40
C THR A 528 -44.61 -1.40 -17.92
N GLU A 529 -44.00 -1.03 -16.78
CA GLU A 529 -42.79 -1.68 -16.22
C GLU A 529 -42.92 -3.22 -16.06
N ASN A 530 -44.13 -3.73 -15.90
CA ASN A 530 -44.40 -5.17 -15.79
C ASN A 530 -44.16 -5.94 -17.10
N GLU A 531 -44.40 -5.33 -18.27
CA GLU A 531 -44.13 -5.98 -19.56
C GLU A 531 -42.63 -6.01 -19.89
N VAL A 532 -41.89 -4.98 -19.45
CA VAL A 532 -40.43 -4.94 -19.56
C VAL A 532 -39.79 -5.99 -18.66
N ALA A 533 -40.31 -6.18 -17.45
CA ALA A 533 -39.88 -7.24 -16.53
C ALA A 533 -40.16 -8.64 -17.09
N ALA A 534 -41.35 -8.87 -17.67
CA ALA A 534 -41.72 -10.14 -18.29
C ALA A 534 -40.84 -10.48 -19.50
N ARG A 535 -40.50 -9.49 -20.34
CA ARG A 535 -39.57 -9.65 -21.47
C ARG A 535 -38.14 -9.95 -21.02
N ARG A 536 -37.66 -9.33 -19.93
CA ARG A 536 -36.35 -9.65 -19.33
C ARG A 536 -36.31 -11.08 -18.79
N GLN A 537 -37.40 -11.55 -18.18
CA GLN A 537 -37.49 -12.91 -17.64
C GLN A 537 -37.57 -13.97 -18.75
N ARG A 538 -38.27 -13.68 -19.86
CA ARG A 538 -38.28 -14.53 -21.07
C ARG A 538 -36.90 -14.60 -21.74
N ARG A 539 -36.17 -13.48 -21.86
CA ARG A 539 -34.79 -13.46 -22.39
C ARG A 539 -33.82 -14.26 -21.52
N ARG A 540 -33.96 -14.18 -20.19
CA ARG A 540 -33.12 -14.93 -19.23
C ARG A 540 -33.40 -16.45 -19.27
N ARG A 541 -34.65 -16.86 -19.53
CA ARG A 541 -35.00 -18.27 -19.75
C ARG A 541 -34.50 -18.80 -21.09
N ALA A 542 -34.55 -17.99 -22.16
CA ALA A 542 -34.01 -18.35 -23.46
C ALA A 542 -32.47 -18.51 -23.44
N SER A 543 -31.75 -17.64 -22.72
CA SER A 543 -30.29 -17.76 -22.58
C SER A 543 -29.86 -18.95 -21.73
N LEU A 544 -30.65 -19.31 -20.70
CA LEU A 544 -30.42 -20.52 -19.89
C LEU A 544 -30.75 -21.81 -20.66
N ALA A 545 -31.71 -21.77 -21.59
CA ALA A 545 -32.00 -22.90 -22.48
C ALA A 545 -30.90 -23.08 -23.54
N ALA A 546 -30.37 -22.00 -24.10
CA ALA A 546 -29.25 -22.03 -25.05
C ALA A 546 -27.93 -22.53 -24.40
N ALA A 547 -27.69 -22.19 -23.12
CA ALA A 547 -26.52 -22.68 -22.38
C ALA A 547 -26.58 -24.18 -22.02
N ARG A 548 -27.77 -24.81 -22.09
CA ARG A 548 -27.95 -26.27 -21.86
C ARG A 548 -27.85 -27.11 -23.12
N ALA A 549 -27.74 -26.50 -24.30
CA ALA A 549 -27.80 -27.17 -25.59
C ALA A 549 -26.46 -27.23 -26.34
N GLN A 550 -25.32 -27.30 -25.64
CA GLN A 550 -24.02 -27.61 -26.27
C GLN A 550 -23.70 -29.12 -26.10
N PRO A 551 -23.35 -29.85 -27.17
CA PRO A 551 -23.04 -31.28 -27.11
C PRO A 551 -21.68 -31.53 -26.43
N ARG A 552 -21.61 -32.59 -25.61
CA ARG A 552 -20.34 -33.10 -25.05
C ARG A 552 -19.56 -33.82 -26.16
N GLU A 553 -18.35 -33.35 -26.47
CA GLU A 553 -17.39 -34.11 -27.26
C GLU A 553 -16.86 -35.30 -26.44
N ILE A 554 -16.99 -36.47 -27.04
CA ILE A 554 -16.49 -37.78 -26.59
C ILE A 554 -15.08 -37.91 -27.16
N VAL A 555 -14.06 -37.96 -26.31
CA VAL A 555 -12.70 -38.33 -26.73
C VAL A 555 -12.60 -39.85 -26.72
N ALA A 556 -12.54 -40.44 -27.91
CA ALA A 556 -12.34 -41.85 -28.16
C ALA A 556 -10.88 -42.27 -27.88
N GLN A 557 -10.73 -43.45 -27.27
CA GLN A 557 -9.49 -44.25 -27.29
C GLN A 557 -9.29 -44.86 -28.70
N PRO A 558 -8.06 -45.26 -29.06
CA PRO A 558 -7.85 -46.36 -29.97
C PRO A 558 -7.50 -47.65 -29.19
N GLU A 559 -8.31 -48.68 -29.40
CA GLU A 559 -7.94 -50.10 -29.36
C GLU A 559 -6.77 -50.34 -30.35
N GLY A 560 -5.88 -51.31 -30.24
CA GLY A 560 -5.69 -52.46 -29.35
C GLY A 560 -4.62 -53.35 -29.99
N GLN A 561 -3.88 -54.14 -29.21
CA GLN A 561 -3.53 -55.52 -29.58
C GLN A 561 -2.83 -56.27 -28.43
N ASP A 562 -3.61 -57.19 -27.86
CA ASP A 562 -3.32 -58.58 -27.54
C ASP A 562 -2.27 -59.01 -26.50
N ASP A 563 -2.74 -60.00 -25.71
CA ASP A 563 -2.05 -61.02 -24.92
C ASP A 563 -1.64 -60.71 -23.47
N GLN A 564 -2.64 -60.87 -22.59
CA GLN A 564 -2.52 -61.53 -21.28
C GLN A 564 -2.33 -63.06 -21.49
N PRO A 565 -1.78 -63.86 -20.53
CA PRO A 565 -2.24 -63.76 -19.14
C PRO A 565 -1.30 -64.21 -17.99
N LEU A 566 -1.79 -63.86 -16.79
CA LEU A 566 -1.76 -64.64 -15.53
C LEU A 566 -0.48 -64.74 -14.67
N PHE A 567 -0.67 -64.43 -13.38
CA PHE A 567 -0.15 -64.98 -12.10
C PHE A 567 0.17 -63.84 -11.12
N SER A 568 -0.77 -63.43 -10.26
CA SER A 568 -1.10 -63.95 -8.93
C SER A 568 -0.09 -63.65 -7.81
N THR A 569 -0.64 -63.20 -6.67
CA THR A 569 -0.21 -63.45 -5.26
C THR A 569 1.16 -62.90 -4.83
N SER A 570 1.20 -61.81 -4.06
CA SER A 570 1.07 -61.74 -2.59
C SER A 570 2.29 -62.22 -1.78
N ALA A 571 2.85 -61.26 -1.05
CA ALA A 571 3.21 -61.30 0.37
C ALA A 571 4.37 -62.18 0.88
N ARG A 572 5.22 -61.49 1.67
CA ARG A 572 5.98 -61.94 2.87
C ARG A 572 7.11 -62.95 2.60
N SER A 573 8.21 -63.03 3.35
CA SER A 573 8.88 -62.21 4.37
C SER A 573 10.10 -63.06 4.82
N THR A 574 11.03 -62.44 5.56
CA THR A 574 11.99 -63.04 6.51
C THR A 574 13.31 -63.63 6.03
N GLY A 575 14.35 -63.33 6.83
CA GLY A 575 15.54 -64.17 7.03
C GLY A 575 16.84 -63.50 6.59
N SER A 576 17.45 -62.62 7.39
CA SER A 576 18.47 -62.98 8.40
C SER A 576 19.86 -63.27 7.84
N GLY A 577 20.85 -62.47 8.26
CA GLY A 577 22.02 -63.06 8.91
C GLY A 577 23.41 -62.74 8.35
N ALA A 578 24.24 -62.19 9.25
CA ALA A 578 25.71 -62.21 9.32
C ALA A 578 26.50 -61.22 8.43
N ARG A 579 27.20 -60.21 8.99
CA ARG A 579 28.47 -60.25 9.78
C ARG A 579 29.58 -60.92 8.95
N ARG A 580 30.74 -60.33 8.63
CA ARG A 580 31.76 -59.53 9.37
C ARG A 580 32.97 -59.32 8.36
N PRO A 581 34.18 -58.83 8.72
CA PRO A 581 34.58 -57.52 9.26
C PRO A 581 35.84 -56.90 8.59
N GLY A 582 36.17 -55.64 8.95
CA GLY A 582 37.49 -55.32 9.54
C GLY A 582 38.58 -54.58 8.73
N TYR A 583 39.26 -53.68 9.46
CA TYR A 583 40.50 -52.90 9.19
C TYR A 583 40.34 -51.58 8.40
N GLY A 584 40.88 -50.44 8.84
CA GLY A 584 41.79 -50.14 9.94
C GLY A 584 41.96 -48.62 10.11
N SER A 585 42.30 -48.23 11.34
CA SER A 585 42.60 -46.87 11.81
C SER A 585 43.96 -46.37 11.31
N ILE A 586 44.09 -45.11 10.88
CA ILE A 586 45.31 -44.30 11.06
C ILE A 586 44.92 -42.85 11.39
N ARG A 587 45.69 -42.30 12.32
CA ARG A 587 45.56 -41.04 13.05
C ARG A 587 46.74 -40.13 12.64
N THR A 588 46.53 -38.83 12.74
CA THR A 588 47.46 -37.78 13.24
C THR A 588 48.32 -36.91 12.29
N VAL A 589 48.41 -35.63 12.72
CA VAL A 589 49.41 -34.54 12.55
C VAL A 589 49.47 -33.87 11.17
N ILE A 590 49.39 -32.54 11.00
CA ILE A 590 49.81 -31.38 11.82
C ILE A 590 48.74 -30.29 11.83
#